data_AF-A0AAV6UZU3-F1
#
_entry.id   AF-A0AAV6UZU3-F1
#
_cell.length_a   1.000
_cell.length_b   1.000
_cell.length_c   1.000
_cell.angle_alpha   90.00
_cell.angle_beta   90.00
_cell.angle_gamma   90.00
#
_symmetry.space_group_name_H-M   'P 1'
#
loop_
_entity.id
_entity.type
_entity.pdbx_description
1 polymer ?
#
loop_
_entity_poly.entity_id
_entity_poly.type
_entity_poly.pdbx_seq_one_letter_code
_entity_poly.pdbx_strand_id
1 'polypeptide(L)'
;MQNMERVLLTVIQGAVDFPDPVAQKTCFTILRKLVELWGGADGPAGFSDFLYAQIIPACFLAPSKSSFDLADAQTVLALHESALCLRAALEKRGPEMLGFLQDSYLPLLHVNPKVAEEYCRALASSDVKAFKSYLKYFFQNAKT
;
A
#
# COMPACT_ATOMS: atom_id res chain seq x y z
N MET A 1 -12.54 7.11 -19.88
CA MET A 1 -11.66 6.89 -18.70
C MET A 1 -12.26 7.41 -17.40
N GLN A 2 -12.92 8.58 -17.37
CA GLN A 2 -13.46 9.19 -16.13
C GLN A 2 -14.38 8.27 -15.28
N ASN A 3 -15.19 7.41 -15.90
CA ASN A 3 -16.05 6.47 -15.16
C ASN A 3 -15.26 5.36 -14.46
N MET A 4 -14.16 4.90 -15.07
CA MET A 4 -13.31 3.84 -14.50
C MET A 4 -12.59 4.36 -13.26
N GLU A 5 -11.97 5.53 -13.35
CA GLU A 5 -11.29 6.17 -12.22
C GLU A 5 -12.23 6.36 -11.02
N ARG A 6 -13.47 6.82 -11.25
CA ARG A 6 -14.48 6.93 -10.19
C ARG A 6 -14.76 5.60 -9.50
N VAL A 7 -14.88 4.51 -10.26
CA VAL A 7 -15.07 3.17 -9.68
C VAL A 7 -13.83 2.71 -8.92
N LEU A 8 -12.62 3.01 -9.40
CA LEU A 8 -11.41 2.67 -8.66
C LEU A 8 -11.29 3.46 -7.35
N LEU A 9 -11.72 4.72 -7.34
CA LEU A 9 -11.76 5.55 -6.14
C LEU A 9 -12.72 5.00 -5.08
N THR A 10 -13.83 4.35 -5.45
CA THR A 10 -14.70 3.72 -4.43
C THR A 10 -14.02 2.52 -3.76
N VAL A 11 -13.16 1.80 -4.48
CA VAL A 11 -12.33 0.73 -3.89
C VAL A 11 -11.28 1.31 -2.94
N ILE A 12 -10.68 2.46 -3.28
CA ILE A 12 -9.77 3.19 -2.38
C ILE A 12 -10.49 3.61 -1.09
N GLN A 13 -11.69 4.20 -1.21
CA GLN A 13 -12.52 4.57 -0.06
C GLN A 13 -12.88 3.36 0.80
N GLY A 14 -13.21 2.22 0.18
CA GLY A 14 -13.47 0.98 0.90
C GLY A 14 -12.24 0.43 1.65
N ALA A 15 -11.03 0.61 1.10
CA ALA A 15 -9.79 0.22 1.76
C ALA A 15 -9.41 1.16 2.92
N VAL A 16 -9.67 2.47 2.79
CA VAL A 16 -9.15 3.50 3.69
C VAL A 16 -10.19 3.98 4.70
N ASP A 17 -11.42 4.28 4.28
CA ASP A 17 -12.43 5.00 5.08
C ASP A 17 -13.44 4.09 5.75
N PHE A 18 -13.66 2.88 5.22
CA PHE A 18 -14.65 1.97 5.77
C PHE A 18 -14.06 1.17 6.95
N PRO A 19 -14.67 1.18 8.15
CA PRO A 19 -14.07 0.59 9.36
C PRO A 19 -14.29 -0.93 9.50
N ASP A 20 -14.76 -1.62 8.46
CA ASP A 20 -14.89 -3.08 8.47
C ASP A 20 -13.61 -3.76 7.93
N PRO A 21 -12.87 -4.53 8.75
CA PRO A 21 -11.60 -5.11 8.33
C PRO A 21 -11.71 -6.10 7.17
N VAL A 22 -12.84 -6.79 7.03
CA VAL A 22 -13.07 -7.78 5.96
C VAL A 22 -13.26 -7.07 4.62
N ALA A 23 -14.03 -5.99 4.59
CA ALA A 23 -14.19 -5.12 3.45
C ALA A 23 -12.87 -4.43 3.06
N GLN A 24 -12.10 -3.91 4.03
CA GLN A 24 -10.80 -3.31 3.78
C GLN A 24 -9.84 -4.32 3.12
N LYS A 25 -9.72 -5.52 3.68
CA LYS A 25 -8.91 -6.60 3.10
C LYS A 25 -9.36 -6.93 1.68
N THR A 26 -10.67 -7.00 1.44
CA THR A 26 -11.24 -7.27 0.11
C THR A 26 -10.87 -6.16 -0.88
N CYS A 27 -10.95 -4.91 -0.46
CA CYS A 27 -10.54 -3.77 -1.29
C CYS A 27 -9.04 -3.82 -1.60
N PHE A 28 -8.16 -4.08 -0.62
CA PHE A 28 -6.73 -4.27 -0.89
C PHE A 28 -6.45 -5.45 -1.83
N THR A 29 -7.23 -6.53 -1.72
CA THR A 29 -7.13 -7.67 -2.65
C THR A 29 -7.44 -7.24 -4.09
N ILE A 30 -8.51 -6.44 -4.27
CA ILE A 30 -8.89 -5.91 -5.59
C ILE A 30 -7.77 -4.98 -6.11
N LEU A 31 -7.31 -4.03 -5.30
CA LEU A 31 -6.25 -3.10 -5.67
C LEU A 31 -4.97 -3.83 -6.07
N ARG A 32 -4.55 -4.84 -5.29
CA ARG A 32 -3.39 -5.67 -5.66
C ARG A 32 -3.58 -6.35 -7.01
N LYS A 33 -4.72 -6.99 -7.26
CA LYS A 33 -4.97 -7.65 -8.56
C LYS A 33 -4.95 -6.64 -9.72
N LEU A 34 -5.46 -5.44 -9.50
CA LEU A 34 -5.39 -4.37 -10.50
C LEU A 34 -3.93 -3.98 -10.78
N VAL A 35 -3.10 -3.86 -9.74
CA VAL A 35 -1.66 -3.61 -9.93
C VAL A 35 -0.98 -4.76 -10.66
N GLU A 36 -1.27 -6.01 -10.32
CA GLU A 36 -0.74 -7.19 -11.01
C GLU A 36 -1.13 -7.23 -12.51
N LEU A 37 -2.30 -6.72 -12.86
CA LEU A 37 -2.79 -6.67 -14.24
C LEU A 37 -2.27 -5.45 -15.01
N TRP A 38 -2.27 -4.27 -14.38
CA TRP A 38 -2.15 -2.97 -15.07
C TRP A 38 -0.97 -2.12 -14.60
N GLY A 39 -0.21 -2.54 -13.59
CA GLY A 39 0.89 -1.75 -13.04
C GLY A 39 2.11 -1.62 -13.97
N GLY A 40 2.23 -2.49 -14.97
CA GLY A 40 3.34 -2.49 -15.93
C GLY A 40 3.14 -1.52 -17.10
N ALA A 41 4.06 -1.55 -18.08
CA ALA A 41 4.03 -0.67 -19.25
C ALA A 41 2.78 -0.84 -20.13
N ASP A 42 2.21 -2.05 -20.16
CA ASP A 42 1.02 -2.39 -20.97
C ASP A 42 -0.31 -2.04 -20.27
N GLY A 43 -0.25 -1.35 -19.13
CA GLY A 43 -1.44 -0.91 -18.41
C GLY A 43 -2.27 0.12 -19.18
N PRO A 44 -3.57 0.29 -18.86
CA PRO A 44 -4.37 1.38 -19.39
C PRO A 44 -3.72 2.74 -19.10
N ALA A 45 -3.84 3.67 -20.04
CA ALA A 45 -3.35 5.03 -19.85
C ALA A 45 -3.88 5.66 -18.54
N GLY A 46 -2.99 6.27 -17.77
CA GLY A 46 -3.28 6.90 -16.48
C GLY A 46 -3.31 5.93 -15.29
N PHE A 47 -3.19 4.61 -15.47
CA PHE A 47 -3.15 3.68 -14.33
C PHE A 47 -1.86 3.84 -13.51
N SER A 48 -0.73 4.15 -14.13
CA SER A 48 0.51 4.48 -13.42
C SER A 48 0.30 5.65 -12.45
N ASP A 49 -0.38 6.69 -12.93
CA ASP A 49 -0.59 7.91 -12.16
C ASP A 49 -1.57 7.62 -11.02
N PHE A 50 -2.61 6.82 -11.28
CA PHE A 50 -3.53 6.33 -10.26
C PHE A 50 -2.84 5.46 -9.20
N LEU A 51 -1.90 4.59 -9.60
CA LEU A 51 -1.12 3.77 -8.69
C LEU A 51 -0.35 4.63 -7.68
N TYR A 52 0.40 5.62 -8.18
CA TYR A 52 1.21 6.51 -7.35
C TYR A 52 0.38 7.53 -6.56
N ALA A 53 -0.71 8.03 -7.12
CA ALA A 53 -1.54 9.05 -6.48
C ALA A 53 -2.57 8.48 -5.47
N GLN A 54 -2.99 7.21 -5.63
CA GLN A 54 -4.10 6.65 -4.86
C GLN A 54 -3.75 5.31 -4.19
N ILE A 55 -3.28 4.32 -4.96
CA ILE A 55 -3.10 2.95 -4.43
C ILE A 55 -1.95 2.88 -3.43
N ILE A 56 -0.77 3.41 -3.77
CA ILE A 56 0.37 3.44 -2.86
C ILE A 56 -0.01 4.23 -1.60
N PRO A 57 -0.58 5.46 -1.70
CA PRO A 57 -1.02 6.18 -0.51
C PRO A 57 -2.02 5.42 0.36
N ALA A 58 -3.00 4.73 -0.23
CA ALA A 58 -3.96 3.93 0.53
C ALA A 58 -3.32 2.86 1.41
N CYS A 59 -2.20 2.27 0.98
CA CYS A 59 -1.45 1.27 1.75
C CYS A 59 -0.80 1.82 3.03
N PHE A 60 -0.70 3.16 3.15
CA PHE A 60 -0.21 3.84 4.35
C PHE A 60 -1.34 4.54 5.11
N LEU A 61 -2.26 5.18 4.40
CA LEU A 61 -3.37 5.91 5.01
C LEU A 61 -4.29 4.99 5.81
N ALA A 62 -4.63 3.79 5.30
CA ALA A 62 -5.51 2.89 6.04
C ALA A 62 -4.86 2.43 7.37
N PRO A 63 -3.62 1.90 7.37
CA PRO A 63 -2.98 1.47 8.61
C PRO A 63 -2.70 2.61 9.61
N SER A 64 -2.49 3.84 9.13
CA SER A 64 -2.26 5.01 10.00
C SER A 64 -3.50 5.47 10.76
N LYS A 65 -4.71 5.02 10.42
CA LYS A 65 -5.93 5.41 11.13
C LYS A 65 -6.04 4.76 12.51
N SER A 66 -6.66 5.46 13.45
CA SER A 66 -6.99 4.93 14.77
C SER A 66 -7.96 3.75 14.72
N SER A 67 -8.85 3.72 13.73
CA SER A 67 -9.79 2.61 13.50
C SER A 67 -9.11 1.32 12.99
N PHE A 68 -7.85 1.39 12.58
CA PHE A 68 -7.09 0.24 12.07
C PHE A 68 -6.36 -0.46 13.24
N ASP A 69 -7.09 -1.29 13.98
CA ASP A 69 -6.58 -1.98 15.17
C ASP A 69 -5.64 -3.17 14.83
N LEU A 70 -4.35 -3.02 15.13
CA LEU A 70 -3.33 -4.05 14.86
C LEU A 70 -3.31 -5.20 15.89
N ALA A 71 -4.15 -5.15 16.93
CA ALA A 71 -4.43 -6.27 17.82
C ALA A 71 -5.51 -7.21 17.23
N ASP A 72 -6.41 -6.69 16.39
CA ASP A 72 -7.42 -7.48 15.69
C ASP A 72 -6.81 -8.31 14.54
N ALA A 73 -7.16 -9.59 14.51
CA ALA A 73 -6.62 -10.52 13.52
C ALA A 73 -7.11 -10.21 12.09
N GLN A 74 -8.35 -9.74 11.91
CA GLN A 74 -8.87 -9.43 10.57
C GLN A 74 -8.21 -8.18 9.99
N THR A 75 -7.96 -7.19 10.82
CA THR A 75 -7.25 -5.97 10.47
C THR A 75 -5.79 -6.27 10.11
N VAL A 76 -5.14 -7.19 10.83
CA VAL A 76 -3.81 -7.70 10.44
C VAL A 76 -3.84 -8.39 9.07
N LEU A 77 -4.92 -9.09 8.71
CA LEU A 77 -5.06 -9.64 7.36
C LEU A 77 -5.20 -8.54 6.29
N ALA A 78 -5.91 -7.45 6.58
CA ALA A 78 -5.97 -6.29 5.69
C ALA A 78 -4.59 -5.65 5.49
N LEU A 79 -3.79 -5.53 6.56
CA LEU A 79 -2.41 -5.04 6.50
C LEU A 79 -1.52 -5.97 5.66
N HIS A 80 -1.68 -7.27 5.79
CA HIS A 80 -0.93 -8.22 4.98
C HIS A 80 -1.27 -8.09 3.50
N GLU A 81 -2.51 -7.77 3.16
CA GLU A 81 -2.91 -7.55 1.77
C GLU A 81 -2.38 -6.23 1.23
N SER A 82 -2.34 -5.16 2.03
CA SER A 82 -1.67 -3.92 1.64
C SER A 82 -0.16 -4.13 1.41
N ALA A 83 0.50 -4.95 2.24
CA ALA A 83 1.89 -5.34 2.03
C ALA A 83 2.09 -6.07 0.69
N LEU A 84 1.18 -6.98 0.34
CA LEU A 84 1.22 -7.67 -0.95
C LEU A 84 0.94 -6.72 -2.12
N CYS A 85 0.07 -5.72 -1.94
CA CYS A 85 -0.19 -4.69 -2.94
C CYS A 85 1.07 -3.87 -3.24
N LEU A 86 1.80 -3.43 -2.21
CA LEU A 86 3.08 -2.73 -2.36
C LEU A 86 4.14 -3.60 -3.05
N ARG A 87 4.17 -4.91 -2.74
CA ARG A 87 5.06 -5.87 -3.41
C ARG A 87 4.74 -6.02 -4.89
N ALA A 88 3.46 -6.15 -5.23
CA ALA A 88 3.02 -6.20 -6.63
C ALA A 88 3.39 -4.92 -7.37
N ALA A 89 3.25 -3.75 -6.73
CA ALA A 89 3.68 -2.49 -7.31
C ALA A 89 5.20 -2.47 -7.56
N LEU A 90 6.00 -2.97 -6.61
CA LEU A 90 7.45 -3.04 -6.77
C LEU A 90 7.84 -3.97 -7.92
N GLU A 91 7.17 -5.11 -8.03
CA GLU A 91 7.42 -6.06 -9.12
C GLU A 91 7.10 -5.45 -10.50
N LYS A 92 6.04 -4.63 -10.59
CA LYS A 92 5.60 -4.03 -11.84
C LYS A 92 6.35 -2.78 -12.25
N ARG A 93 6.75 -1.97 -11.26
CA ARG A 93 7.42 -0.68 -11.48
C ARG A 93 8.93 -0.79 -11.34
N GLY A 94 9.41 -1.77 -10.59
CA GLY A 94 10.84 -1.95 -10.34
C GLY A 94 11.42 -0.84 -9.46
N PRO A 95 12.71 -0.51 -9.64
CA PRO A 95 13.44 0.41 -8.76
C PRO A 95 12.84 1.82 -8.65
N GLU A 96 12.13 2.31 -9.66
CA GLU A 96 11.50 3.63 -9.61
C GLU A 96 10.48 3.76 -8.46
N MET A 97 9.78 2.67 -8.09
CA MET A 97 8.86 2.71 -6.96
C MET A 97 9.62 2.93 -5.64
N LEU A 98 10.80 2.32 -5.48
CA LEU A 98 11.62 2.51 -4.28
C LEU A 98 12.12 3.96 -4.20
N GLY A 99 12.56 4.53 -5.33
CA GLY A 99 12.92 5.94 -5.42
C GLY A 99 11.75 6.86 -5.05
N PHE A 100 10.57 6.63 -5.60
CA PHE A 100 9.36 7.37 -5.23
C PHE A 100 9.06 7.30 -3.72
N LEU A 101 9.14 6.12 -3.12
CA LEU A 101 8.91 5.95 -1.68
C LEU A 101 9.96 6.70 -0.86
N GLN A 102 11.23 6.52 -1.18
CA GLN A 102 12.35 7.06 -0.41
C GLN A 102 12.49 8.58 -0.54
N ASP A 103 12.31 9.11 -1.75
CA ASP A 103 12.62 10.51 -2.05
C ASP A 103 11.40 11.42 -1.98
N SER A 104 10.18 10.87 -2.12
CA SER A 104 8.95 11.67 -2.20
C SER A 104 7.93 11.31 -1.12
N TYR A 105 7.49 10.04 -1.08
CA TYR A 105 6.29 9.70 -0.32
C TYR A 105 6.55 9.52 1.19
N LEU A 106 7.59 8.79 1.60
CA LEU A 106 7.90 8.60 3.03
C LEU A 106 8.33 9.92 3.71
N PRO A 107 9.13 10.80 3.08
CA PRO A 107 9.41 12.14 3.62
C PRO A 107 8.14 12.98 3.80
N LEU A 108 7.16 12.88 2.89
CA LEU A 108 5.87 13.56 3.01
C LEU A 108 5.09 13.09 4.25
N LEU A 109 5.24 11.83 4.64
CA LEU A 109 4.70 11.29 5.88
C LEU A 109 5.56 11.59 7.12
N HIS A 110 6.58 12.43 6.99
CA HIS A 110 7.55 12.76 8.05
C HIS A 110 8.31 11.56 8.61
N VAL A 111 8.46 10.50 7.81
CA VAL A 111 9.28 9.33 8.19
C VAL A 111 10.75 9.72 8.13
N ASN A 112 11.50 9.42 9.19
CA ASN A 112 12.94 9.69 9.25
C ASN A 112 13.68 8.95 8.10
N PRO A 113 14.69 9.58 7.45
CA PRO A 113 15.45 8.97 6.36
C PRO A 113 15.97 7.55 6.64
N LYS A 114 16.48 7.29 7.85
CA LYS A 114 16.98 5.98 8.25
C LYS A 114 15.87 4.93 8.26
N VAL A 115 14.69 5.29 8.77
CA VAL A 115 13.52 4.40 8.79
C VAL A 115 12.98 4.19 7.37
N ALA A 116 13.02 5.23 6.53
CA ALA A 116 12.62 5.12 5.13
C ALA A 116 13.54 4.17 4.33
N GLU A 117 14.85 4.22 4.56
CA GLU A 117 15.81 3.27 3.99
C GLU A 117 15.55 1.83 4.46
N GLU A 118 15.31 1.64 5.76
CA GLU A 118 14.96 0.34 6.32
C GLU A 118 13.66 -0.20 5.73
N TYR A 119 12.66 0.66 5.54
CA TYR A 119 11.38 0.32 4.90
C TYR A 119 11.59 -0.17 3.47
N CYS A 120 12.31 0.61 2.66
CA CYS A 120 12.55 0.27 1.26
C CYS A 120 13.37 -1.03 1.14
N ARG A 121 14.35 -1.24 2.02
CA ARG A 121 15.11 -2.49 2.09
C ARG A 121 14.23 -3.69 2.45
N ALA A 122 13.35 -3.54 3.44
CA ALA A 122 12.41 -4.59 3.82
C ALA A 122 11.43 -4.91 2.69
N LEU A 123 10.94 -3.90 1.97
CA LEU A 123 10.06 -4.07 0.82
C LEU A 123 10.75 -4.77 -0.36
N ALA A 124 12.03 -4.47 -0.60
CA ALA A 124 12.83 -5.06 -1.67
C ALA A 124 13.27 -6.52 -1.39
N SER A 125 13.26 -6.95 -0.13
CA SER A 125 13.59 -8.33 0.28
C SER A 125 12.75 -9.37 -0.46
N SER A 126 13.32 -10.52 -0.84
CA SER A 126 12.53 -11.64 -1.38
C SER A 126 11.63 -12.31 -0.34
N ASP A 127 11.84 -12.06 0.96
CA ASP A 127 11.04 -12.62 2.05
C ASP A 127 9.79 -11.77 2.33
N VAL A 128 8.69 -12.18 1.70
CA VAL A 128 7.36 -11.55 1.88
C VAL A 128 6.86 -11.68 3.31
N LYS A 129 7.19 -12.76 4.03
CA LYS A 129 6.74 -12.96 5.41
C LYS A 129 7.47 -12.01 6.36
N ALA A 130 8.76 -11.80 6.13
CA ALA A 130 9.53 -10.79 6.85
C ALA A 130 8.97 -9.39 6.59
N PHE A 131 8.65 -9.02 5.34
CA PHE A 131 8.09 -7.71 5.04
C PHE A 131 6.73 -7.47 5.72
N LYS A 132 5.83 -8.47 5.71
CA LYS A 132 4.55 -8.39 6.45
C LYS A 132 4.75 -8.15 7.95
N SER A 133 5.70 -8.86 8.56
CA SER A 133 6.03 -8.72 9.98
C SER A 133 6.62 -7.35 10.29
N TYR A 134 7.54 -6.88 9.43
CA TYR A 134 8.12 -5.56 9.51
C TYR A 134 7.05 -4.46 9.37
N LEU A 135 6.12 -4.59 8.42
CA LEU A 135 5.09 -3.59 8.18
C LEU A 135 4.18 -3.42 9.41
N LYS A 136 3.83 -4.53 10.09
CA LYS A 136 3.12 -4.48 11.36
C LYS A 136 3.91 -3.71 12.42
N TYR A 137 5.19 -4.03 12.59
CA TYR A 137 6.06 -3.33 13.53
C TYR A 137 6.17 -1.83 13.20
N PHE A 138 6.36 -1.48 11.92
CA PHE A 138 6.45 -0.09 11.45
C PHE A 138 5.23 0.74 11.89
N PHE A 139 4.01 0.27 11.62
CA PHE A 139 2.80 1.01 11.99
C PHE A 139 2.47 0.95 13.49
N GLN A 140 2.91 -0.08 14.22
CA GLN A 140 2.78 -0.10 15.67
C GLN A 140 3.62 1.00 16.33
N ASN A 141 4.84 1.24 15.84
CA ASN A 141 5.71 2.29 16.38
C ASN A 141 5.30 3.70 15.89
N ALA A 142 4.72 3.81 14.70
CA ALA A 142 4.22 5.09 14.18
C ALA A 142 2.98 5.63 14.90
N LYS A 143 2.25 4.79 15.65
CA LYS A 143 1.06 5.18 16.44
C LYS A 143 1.39 5.61 17.87
N THR A 144 2.68 5.62 18.24
CA THR A 144 3.20 6.00 19.55
C THR A 144 3.80 7.40 19.50
#